data_AF-A0A9P6KAA1-F1
#
_entry.id   AF-A0A9P6KAA1-F1
#
_cell.length_a   1.000
_cell.length_b   1.000
_cell.length_c   1.000
_cell.angle_alpha   90.00
_cell.angle_beta   90.00
_cell.angle_gamma   90.00
#
_symmetry.space_group_name_H-M   'P 1'
#
loop_
_entity.id
_entity.type
_entity.pdbx_description
1 polymer ?
#
loop_
_entity_poly.entity_id
_entity_poly.type
_entity_poly.pdbx_seq_one_letter_code
_entity_poly.pdbx_strand_id
1 'polypeptide(L)' 'MKHNNILPGEHFRKDWQTRVKVWLDQASRKKSRRIARVQKAARIAPRPVDGLLRPA' A
#
# COMPACT_ATOMS: atom_id res chain seq x y z
N MET A 1 -37.49 -6.73 -2.07
CA MET A 1 -37.31 -5.26 -2.15
C MET A 1 -38.52 -4.62 -1.52
N LYS A 2 -38.35 -3.76 -0.51
CA LYS A 2 -39.48 -3.17 0.23
C LYS A 2 -40.02 -1.87 -0.42
N HIS A 3 -39.22 -1.23 -1.26
CA HIS A 3 -39.53 0.01 -2.00
C HIS A 3 -38.90 -0.01 -3.40
N ASN A 4 -39.07 1.09 -4.15
CA ASN A 4 -38.48 1.32 -5.47
C ASN A 4 -36.96 1.58 -5.36
N ASN A 5 -36.21 0.54 -5.00
CA ASN A 5 -34.77 0.58 -4.85
C ASN A 5 -34.10 -0.05 -6.08
N ILE A 6 -32.85 0.33 -6.34
CA ILE A 6 -32.01 -0.26 -7.39
C ILE A 6 -31.67 -1.72 -7.02
N LEU A 7 -31.66 -2.60 -8.02
CA LEU A 7 -31.28 -4.00 -7.86
C LEU A 7 -29.81 -4.12 -7.40
N PRO A 8 -29.52 -4.78 -6.26
CA PRO A 8 -28.14 -4.98 -5.81
C PRO A 8 -27.38 -5.88 -6.79
N GLY A 9 -26.32 -5.34 -7.40
CA GLY A 9 -25.37 -6.05 -8.26
C GLY A 9 -24.05 -6.39 -7.54
N GLU A 10 -24.10 -6.56 -6.22
CA GLU A 10 -22.90 -6.68 -5.39
C GLU A 10 -22.15 -8.00 -5.63
N HIS A 11 -20.83 -7.92 -5.79
CA HIS A 11 -19.98 -9.04 -6.15
C HIS A 11 -19.49 -9.87 -4.95
N PHE A 12 -20.41 -10.22 -4.04
CA PHE A 12 -20.12 -11.00 -2.83
C PHE A 12 -20.48 -12.49 -2.94
N ARG A 13 -20.56 -13.02 -4.16
CA ARG A 13 -21.04 -14.39 -4.46
C ARG A 13 -20.03 -15.52 -4.18
N LYS A 14 -18.75 -15.20 -4.00
CA LYS A 14 -17.66 -16.14 -3.72
C LYS A 14 -17.20 -15.97 -2.27
N ASP A 15 -16.33 -16.85 -1.77
CA ASP A 15 -15.73 -16.75 -0.44
C ASP A 15 -14.75 -15.57 -0.32
N TRP A 16 -15.29 -14.35 -0.35
CA TRP A 16 -14.53 -13.10 -0.33
C TRP A 16 -14.00 -12.77 1.08
N GLN A 17 -14.72 -13.19 2.12
CA GLN A 17 -14.38 -12.90 3.52
C GLN A 17 -12.99 -13.44 3.90
N THR A 18 -12.58 -14.56 3.31
CA THR A 18 -11.25 -15.17 3.55
C THR A 18 -10.10 -14.38 2.93
N ARG A 19 -10.38 -13.49 1.97
CA ARG A 19 -9.39 -12.73 1.19
C ARG A 19 -9.42 -11.23 1.48
N VAL A 20 -9.96 -10.83 2.63
CA VAL A 20 -10.01 -9.43 3.04
C VAL A 20 -8.61 -8.95 3.42
N LYS A 21 -8.09 -7.99 2.66
CA LYS A 21 -6.84 -7.31 2.99
C LYS A 21 -7.14 -6.07 3.84
N VAL A 22 -6.69 -6.09 5.08
CA VAL A 22 -6.73 -4.91 5.96
C VAL A 22 -5.43 -4.11 5.90
N TRP A 23 -5.49 -2.85 6.34
CA TRP A 23 -4.37 -1.90 6.32
C TRP A 23 -3.94 -1.44 7.72
N LEU A 24 -4.09 -2.30 8.73
CA LEU A 24 -3.72 -1.98 10.13
C LEU A 24 -2.22 -1.73 10.29
N ASP A 25 -1.39 -2.33 9.45
CA ASP A 25 0.06 -2.19 9.48
C ASP A 25 0.58 -0.97 8.68
N GLN A 26 -0.30 -0.12 8.14
CA GLN A 26 0.08 0.99 7.27
C GLN A 26 1.04 1.97 7.95
N ALA A 27 0.82 2.31 9.22
CA ALA A 27 1.68 3.19 9.99
C ALA A 27 3.08 2.58 10.19
N SER A 28 3.13 1.31 10.60
CA SER A 28 4.38 0.55 10.75
C SER A 28 5.14 0.46 9.43
N ARG A 29 4.48 0.17 8.31
CA ARG A 29 5.10 0.17 6.97
C ARG A 29 5.66 1.53 6.57
N LYS A 30 5.02 2.65 6.96
CA LYS A 30 5.57 4.00 6.74
C LYS A 30 6.85 4.21 7.54
N LYS A 31 6.85 3.82 8.83
CA LYS A 31 8.04 3.89 9.71
C LYS A 31 9.18 3.02 9.19
N SER A 32 8.92 1.77 8.84
CA SER A 32 9.94 0.84 8.31
C SER A 32 10.57 1.36 7.01
N ARG A 33 9.76 1.90 6.08
CA ARG A 33 10.29 2.54 4.86
C ARG A 33 11.16 3.76 5.16
N ARG A 34 10.81 4.57 6.17
CA ARG A 34 11.63 5.71 6.58
C ARG A 34 12.99 5.26 7.13
N ILE A 35 13.00 4.28 8.04
CA ILE A 35 14.23 3.75 8.64
C ILE A 35 15.14 3.16 7.55
N ALA A 36 14.60 2.35 6.65
CA ALA A 36 15.36 1.75 5.54
C ALA A 36 15.99 2.82 4.63
N ARG A 37 15.29 3.93 4.35
CA ARG A 37 15.84 5.05 3.58
C ARG A 37 17.00 5.74 4.31
N VAL A 38 16.88 5.97 5.62
CA VAL A 38 17.95 6.57 6.44
C VAL A 38 19.18 5.67 6.48
N GLN A 39 19.01 4.37 6.71
CA GLN A 39 20.11 3.39 6.68
C GLN A 39 20.78 3.32 5.30
N LYS A 40 20.00 3.34 4.22
CA LYS A 40 20.53 3.42 2.85
C LYS A 40 21.36 4.69 2.65
N ALA A 41 20.89 5.83 3.14
CA ALA A 41 21.59 7.12 3.03
C ALA A 41 22.96 7.08 3.71
N ALA A 42 23.02 6.61 4.96
CA ALA A 42 24.27 6.50 5.71
C ALA A 42 25.29 5.58 5.02
N ARG A 43 24.84 4.48 4.41
CA ARG A 43 25.71 3.53 3.70
C ARG A 43 26.26 4.05 2.37
N ILE A 44 25.52 4.92 1.69
CA ILE A 44 25.87 5.39 0.32
C ILE A 44 26.60 6.74 0.35
N ALA A 45 26.53 7.47 1.46
CA ALA A 45 27.20 8.75 1.65
C ALA A 45 28.67 8.71 1.17
N PRO A 46 29.14 9.72 0.41
CA PRO A 46 28.50 11.01 0.12
C PRO A 46 27.53 11.02 -1.08
N ARG A 47 27.31 9.89 -1.76
CA ARG A 47 26.47 9.85 -2.98
C ARG A 47 24.97 10.04 -2.65
N PRO A 48 24.18 10.66 -3.55
CA PRO A 48 22.75 10.88 -3.34
C PRO A 48 21.95 9.56 -3.32
N VAL A 49 20.87 9.54 -2.53
CA VAL A 49 20.08 8.33 -2.23
C VAL A 49 19.10 7.95 -3.35
N ASP A 50 18.74 8.93 -4.18
CA ASP A 50 17.68 8.83 -5.21
C ASP A 50 18.06 7.93 -6.40
N GLY A 51 19.33 7.49 -6.45
CA GLY A 51 19.82 6.53 -7.42
C GLY A 51 20.35 7.20 -8.69
N LEU A 52 20.34 6.44 -9.79
CA LEU A 52 20.79 6.91 -11.09
C LEU A 52 19.76 7.85 -11.71
N LEU A 53 20.23 8.79 -12.53
CA LEU A 53 19.38 9.62 -13.36
C LEU A 53 18.48 8.72 -14.22
N ARG A 54 17.17 8.96 -14.16
CA ARG A 54 16.20 8.24 -14.98
C ARG A 54 15.98 9.02 -16.28
N PRO A 55 15.93 8.36 -17.45
CA PRO A 55 15.53 9.03 -18.69
C PRO A 55 14.08 9.53 -18.58
N ALA A 56 13.78 10.60 -19.32
CA ALA A 56 12.43 11.12 -19.46
C ALA A 56 11.55 10.17 -20.28
#